data_AF-A0AA51P4S1-F1
#
_entry.id   AF-A0AA51P4S1-F1
#
_cell.length_a   1.000
_cell.length_b   1.000
_cell.length_c   1.000
_cell.angle_alpha   90.00
_cell.angle_beta   90.00
_cell.angle_gamma   90.00
#
_symmetry.space_group_name_H-M   'P 1'
#
loop_
_entity.id
_entity.type
_entity.pdbx_description
1 polymer ?
#
loop_
_entity_poly.entity_id
_entity_poly.type
_entity_poly.pdbx_seq_one_letter_code
_entity_poly.pdbx_strand_id
1 'polypeptide(L)'
;DSTWKCICTLSGFHTRPIYDIAWCQKTDLMATACGDDIIRIFKESEGSDHNAPTFELLCTKQNAHSQDVNCVKWNPLGNQELLSCSDDGEIRVWK
;
A
#
# COMPACT_ATOMS: atom_id res chain seq x y z
N ASP A 1 -23.53 16.83 13.12
CA ASP A 1 -23.31 15.80 12.08
C ASP A 1 -21.86 15.71 11.70
N SER A 2 -21.29 14.50 11.72
CA SER A 2 -19.95 14.22 11.23
C SER A 2 -19.99 14.05 9.70
N THR A 3 -19.14 14.77 8.99
CA THR A 3 -19.03 14.70 7.52
C THR A 3 -17.69 14.13 7.11
N TRP A 4 -17.68 13.20 6.17
CA TRP A 4 -16.44 12.72 5.54
C TRP A 4 -15.89 13.78 4.58
N LYS A 5 -14.58 14.02 4.65
CA LYS A 5 -13.84 14.89 3.73
C LYS A 5 -12.61 14.16 3.22
N CYS A 6 -12.29 14.35 1.94
CA CYS A 6 -11.01 13.92 1.40
C CYS A 6 -9.92 14.92 1.84
N ILE A 7 -8.95 14.45 2.62
CA ILE A 7 -7.87 15.29 3.19
C ILE A 7 -6.52 15.08 2.49
N CYS A 8 -6.39 14.02 1.70
CA CYS A 8 -5.16 13.70 0.97
C CYS A 8 -5.48 12.91 -0.30
N THR A 9 -4.70 13.10 -1.36
CA THR A 9 -4.74 12.30 -2.58
C THR A 9 -3.31 12.02 -3.01
N LEU A 10 -2.91 10.75 -3.06
CA LEU A 10 -1.59 10.35 -3.53
C LEU A 10 -1.63 10.13 -5.04
N SER A 11 -1.06 11.07 -5.78
CA SER A 11 -1.05 11.05 -7.26
C SER A 11 0.37 10.92 -7.82
N GLY A 12 0.51 10.28 -8.98
CA GLY A 12 1.77 10.20 -9.72
C GLY A 12 2.68 9.03 -9.34
N PHE A 13 2.24 8.14 -8.43
CA PHE A 13 3.05 7.01 -7.96
C PHE A 13 2.78 5.70 -8.70
N HIS A 14 1.59 5.53 -9.28
CA HIS A 14 1.15 4.29 -9.93
C HIS A 14 0.92 4.52 -11.42
N THR A 15 1.34 3.56 -12.25
CA THR A 15 1.27 3.66 -13.72
C THR A 15 0.09 2.88 -14.32
N ARG A 16 -0.54 2.03 -13.52
CA ARG A 16 -1.70 1.20 -13.84
C ARG A 16 -2.71 1.23 -12.68
N PRO A 17 -3.91 0.64 -12.82
CA PRO A 17 -4.91 0.60 -11.75
C PRO A 17 -4.36 0.00 -10.46
N ILE A 18 -4.76 0.58 -9.34
CA ILE A 18 -4.54 0.03 -7.99
C ILE A 18 -5.71 -0.91 -7.71
N TYR A 19 -5.44 -2.19 -7.50
CA TYR A 19 -6.49 -3.20 -7.27
C TYR A 19 -6.82 -3.40 -5.79
N ASP A 20 -5.84 -3.20 -4.90
CA ASP A 20 -6.05 -3.33 -3.46
C ASP A 20 -5.11 -2.40 -2.67
N ILE A 21 -5.52 -2.09 -1.45
CA ILE A 21 -4.76 -1.29 -0.48
C ILE A 21 -4.93 -1.88 0.92
N ALA A 22 -3.86 -1.87 1.71
CA ALA A 22 -3.89 -2.34 3.08
C ALA A 22 -3.13 -1.42 4.01
N TRP A 23 -3.80 -0.94 5.06
CA TRP A 23 -3.17 -0.16 6.13
C TRP A 23 -2.80 -1.08 7.30
N CYS A 24 -1.54 -1.05 7.73
CA CYS A 24 -1.09 -1.76 8.91
C CYS A 24 -1.46 -0.95 10.16
N GLN A 25 -2.37 -1.48 10.97
CA GLN A 25 -2.86 -0.81 12.19
C GLN A 25 -1.79 -0.66 13.30
N LYS A 26 -0.64 -1.32 13.16
CA LYS A 26 0.44 -1.27 14.15
C LYS A 26 1.58 -0.33 13.79
N THR A 27 1.81 -0.10 12.49
CA THR A 27 3.00 0.61 12.00
C THR A 27 2.66 1.80 11.11
N ASP A 28 1.38 2.00 10.82
CA ASP A 28 0.86 3.01 9.90
C ASP A 28 1.43 2.91 8.48
N LEU A 29 1.99 1.76 8.13
CA LEU A 29 2.43 1.45 6.78
C LEU A 29 1.22 1.13 5.91
N MET A 30 1.17 1.77 4.74
CA MET A 30 0.15 1.52 3.73
C MET A 30 0.77 0.79 2.54
N ALA A 31 0.30 -0.42 2.25
CA ALA A 31 0.70 -1.19 1.08
C ALA A 31 -0.34 -1.02 -0.04
N THR A 32 0.11 -0.97 -1.29
CA THR A 32 -0.75 -0.96 -2.48
C THR A 32 -0.37 -2.10 -3.43
N ALA A 33 -1.40 -2.77 -3.97
CA ALA A 33 -1.29 -3.76 -5.04
C ALA A 33 -1.72 -3.10 -6.36
N CYS A 34 -0.91 -3.24 -7.40
CA CYS A 34 -1.10 -2.51 -8.64
C CYS A 34 -0.94 -3.44 -9.85
N GLY A 35 -1.64 -3.11 -10.93
CA GLY A 35 -1.51 -3.82 -12.21
C GLY A 35 -0.16 -3.59 -12.89
N ASP A 36 0.72 -2.72 -12.40
CA ASP A 36 2.08 -2.61 -12.92
C ASP A 36 3.06 -3.62 -12.31
N ASP A 37 2.54 -4.74 -11.79
CA ASP A 37 3.27 -5.85 -11.15
C ASP A 37 4.08 -5.44 -9.90
N ILE A 38 3.84 -4.24 -9.37
CA ILE A 38 4.62 -3.60 -8.31
C ILE A 38 3.78 -3.48 -7.04
N ILE A 39 4.43 -3.74 -5.90
CA ILE A 39 3.93 -3.37 -4.57
C ILE A 39 4.65 -2.10 -4.11
N ARG A 40 3.89 -1.13 -3.60
CA ARG A 40 4.44 0.09 -2.99
C ARG A 40 4.02 0.22 -1.54
N ILE A 41 4.95 0.68 -0.70
CA ILE A 41 4.72 0.97 0.71
C ILE A 41 4.86 2.46 0.95
N PHE A 42 3.85 3.05 1.57
CA PHE A 42 3.80 4.45 1.98
C PHE A 42 3.70 4.55 3.49
N LYS A 43 4.08 5.72 4.03
CA LYS A 43 3.85 6.10 5.42
C LYS A 43 3.53 7.58 5.50
N GLU A 44 2.65 7.96 6.42
CA GLU A 44 2.41 9.37 6.71
C GLU A 44 3.71 10.02 7.21
N SER A 45 4.03 11.21 6.70
CA SER A 45 5.19 11.98 7.13
C SER A 45 5.05 12.41 8.59
N GLU A 46 6.13 12.30 9.34
CA GLU A 46 6.13 12.72 10.74
C GLU A 46 5.85 14.23 10.87
N GLY A 47 4.89 14.58 11.73
CA GLY A 47 4.50 15.98 11.97
C GLY A 47 3.64 16.61 10.88
N SER A 48 3.09 15.82 9.93
CA SER A 48 2.16 16.35 8.93
C SER A 48 0.82 16.81 9.57
N ASP A 49 0.09 17.71 8.90
CA ASP A 49 -1.20 18.19 9.39
C ASP A 49 -2.24 17.08 9.32
N HIS A 50 -2.86 16.74 10.44
CA HIS A 50 -3.94 15.74 10.50
C HIS A 50 -5.13 16.02 9.56
N ASN A 51 -5.36 17.28 9.16
CA ASN A 51 -6.40 17.65 8.21
C ASN A 51 -5.90 17.80 6.76
N ALA A 52 -4.58 17.66 6.54
CA ALA A 52 -3.93 17.71 5.24
C ALA A 52 -2.63 16.88 5.26
N PRO A 53 -2.71 15.56 5.53
CA PRO A 53 -1.52 14.75 5.77
C PRO A 53 -0.73 14.56 4.48
N THR A 54 0.57 14.42 4.61
CA THR A 54 1.48 14.07 3.51
C THR A 54 2.00 12.65 3.71
N PHE A 55 2.27 11.95 2.61
CA PHE A 55 2.80 10.59 2.66
C PHE A 55 4.11 10.49 1.89
N GLU A 56 5.02 9.71 2.44
CA GLU A 56 6.28 9.34 1.83
C GLU A 56 6.17 7.94 1.23
N LEU A 57 6.72 7.77 0.03
CA LEU A 57 6.94 6.47 -0.58
C LEU A 57 8.20 5.85 0.04
N LEU A 58 8.03 4.85 0.90
CA LEU A 58 9.14 4.20 1.59
C LEU A 58 9.75 3.05 0.79
N CYS A 59 8.94 2.33 0.01
CA CYS A 59 9.41 1.19 -0.77
C CYS A 59 8.65 1.07 -2.10
N THR A 60 9.38 0.72 -3.15
CA THR A 60 8.84 0.30 -4.45
C THR A 60 9.44 -1.04 -4.80
N LYS A 61 8.66 -2.11 -4.64
CA LYS A 61 9.10 -3.45 -5.01
C LYS A 61 8.79 -3.70 -6.48
N GLN A 62 9.78 -3.41 -7.32
CA GLN A 62 9.77 -3.76 -8.74
C GLN A 62 9.69 -5.27 -8.93
N ASN A 63 8.89 -5.72 -9.91
CA ASN A 63 8.63 -7.13 -10.19
C ASN A 63 8.23 -7.89 -8.91
N ALA A 64 7.29 -7.31 -8.14
CA ALA A 64 6.78 -7.97 -6.94
C ALA A 64 6.10 -9.29 -7.30
N HIS A 65 5.45 -9.33 -8.46
CA HIS A 65 4.99 -10.52 -9.15
C HIS A 65 5.37 -10.45 -10.64
N SER A 66 5.06 -11.48 -11.41
CA SER A 66 5.29 -11.52 -12.86
C SER A 66 4.05 -11.13 -13.70
N GLN A 67 2.95 -10.82 -13.03
CA GLN A 67 1.70 -10.28 -13.57
C GLN A 67 1.05 -9.38 -12.51
N ASP A 68 -0.13 -8.83 -12.82
CA ASP A 68 -0.89 -7.90 -12.00
C ASP A 68 -0.96 -8.36 -10.52
N VAL A 69 -0.64 -7.47 -9.59
CA VAL A 69 -0.80 -7.75 -8.15
C VAL A 69 -2.23 -7.44 -7.75
N ASN A 70 -2.96 -8.45 -7.30
CA ASN A 70 -4.41 -8.36 -7.09
C ASN A 70 -4.79 -8.00 -5.66
N CYS A 71 -3.99 -8.42 -4.68
CA CYS A 71 -4.31 -8.22 -3.26
C CYS A 71 -3.05 -8.06 -2.43
N VAL A 72 -3.14 -7.26 -1.37
CA VAL A 72 -2.14 -7.14 -0.31
C VAL A 72 -2.81 -7.19 1.06
N LYS A 73 -2.20 -7.88 2.03
CA LYS A 73 -2.70 -7.96 3.42
C LYS A 73 -1.54 -7.99 4.40
N TRP A 74 -1.56 -7.10 5.39
CA TRP A 74 -0.62 -7.15 6.50
C TRP A 74 -0.97 -8.28 7.45
N ASN A 75 0.05 -8.92 8.03
CA ASN A 75 -0.14 -9.84 9.15
C ASN A 75 -0.69 -9.05 10.35
N PRO A 76 -1.92 -9.35 10.85
CA PRO A 76 -2.52 -8.62 11.96
C PRO A 76 -1.79 -8.85 13.30
N LEU A 77 -1.10 -9.99 13.43
CA LEU A 77 -0.34 -10.36 14.63
C LEU A 77 1.14 -10.01 14.52
N GLY A 78 1.68 -9.92 13.30
CA GLY A 78 3.06 -9.54 13.03
C GLY A 78 3.32 -8.05 13.22
N ASN A 79 4.58 -7.65 13.10
CA ASN A 79 4.96 -6.23 13.13
C ASN A 79 5.05 -5.64 11.71
N GLN A 80 5.49 -6.39 10.69
CA GLN A 80 5.75 -5.84 9.35
C GLN A 80 5.62 -6.87 8.20
N GLU A 81 5.03 -8.04 8.44
CA GLU A 81 4.90 -9.06 7.39
C GLU A 81 3.73 -8.73 6.47
N LEU A 82 3.95 -8.80 5.17
CA LEU A 82 2.95 -8.55 4.14
C LEU A 82 2.74 -9.81 3.30
N LEU A 83 1.49 -10.12 3.00
CA LEU A 83 1.10 -11.10 1.99
C LEU A 83 0.65 -10.38 0.72
N SER A 84 0.96 -10.96 -0.44
CA SER A 84 0.39 -10.55 -1.73
C SER A 84 0.00 -11.76 -2.59
N CYS A 85 -0.95 -11.56 -3.50
CA CYS A 85 -1.28 -12.54 -4.54
C CYS A 85 -1.44 -11.85 -5.91
N SER A 86 -1.28 -12.60 -6.99
CA SER A 86 -1.24 -12.08 -8.36
C SER A 86 -1.87 -13.04 -9.36
N ASP A 87 -2.16 -12.51 -10.55
CA ASP A 87 -2.56 -13.29 -11.74
C ASP A 87 -1.48 -14.30 -12.19
N ASP A 88 -0.25 -14.17 -11.69
CA ASP A 88 0.79 -15.21 -11.91
C ASP A 88 0.55 -16.52 -11.16
N GLY A 89 -0.52 -16.59 -10.36
CA GLY A 89 -0.93 -17.78 -9.63
C GLY A 89 -0.18 -17.98 -8.31
N GLU A 90 0.71 -17.06 -7.95
CA GLU A 90 1.55 -17.16 -6.75
C GLU A 90 1.03 -16.29 -5.59
N ILE A 91 1.32 -16.75 -4.38
CA ILE A 91 1.23 -15.96 -3.15
C ILE A 91 2.65 -15.74 -2.64
N ARG A 92 2.97 -14.51 -2.21
CA ARG A 92 4.29 -14.17 -1.66
C ARG A 92 4.16 -13.54 -0.27
N VAL A 93 5.14 -13.87 0.58
CA VAL A 93 5.31 -13.28 1.91
C VAL A 93 6.54 -12.35 1.86
N TRP A 94 6.38 -11.15 2.40
CA TRP A 94 7.40 -10.11 2.45
C TRP A 94 7.65 -9.65 3.88
N LYS A 95 8.85 -9.14 4.16
CA LYS A 95 9.25 -8.54 5.43
C LYS A 95 10.15 -7.35 5.17
#